data_AF-A0A268U126-F1
#
_entry.id   AF-A0A268U126-F1
#
_cell.length_a   1.000
_cell.length_b   1.000
_cell.length_c   1.000
_cell.angle_alpha   90.00
_cell.angle_beta   90.00
_cell.angle_gamma   90.00
#
_symmetry.space_group_name_H-M   'P 1'
#
loop_
_entity.id
_entity.type
_entity.pdbx_description
1 polymer ?
#
loop_
_entity_poly.entity_id
_entity_poly.type
_entity_poly.pdbx_seq_one_letter_code
_entity_poly.pdbx_strand_id
1 'polypeptide(L)'
;MDSLFWISHPCPKKPKKNLTGFNPIRLIQNKASIFCIYPSYQLRRSDYNIKRIGMQKNCIYFRHHYTPLIKVSKMILFFFFIGFSISIINAKEESNKPIFPYEKEYLQSWNHAQNIKIRKTPLYIKGLETIYLSSHFKKEKLKDPVDKDKEIEVRLPDYKQALDYFIQSFNEEKNLAAAFIATKLMEMAGQKRDVAYQIKYFNLIEPLARQNNCKGLERKATYLFYGMGGVIEDKKAAKNIAKKALKICSNTLYENSLKEILQSPKERE
;
A
#
# COMPACT_ATOMS: atom_id res chain seq x y z
N MET A 1 -20.81 -0.01 -17.21
CA MET A 1 -20.96 1.46 -17.25
C MET A 1 -22.37 1.74 -16.78
N ASP A 2 -22.50 2.47 -15.66
CA ASP A 2 -23.58 3.42 -15.35
C ASP A 2 -23.41 3.87 -13.90
N SER A 3 -22.98 5.12 -13.75
CA SER A 3 -22.62 5.79 -12.51
C SER A 3 -23.83 6.53 -11.94
N LEU A 4 -24.21 6.23 -10.70
CA LEU A 4 -25.14 7.05 -9.93
C LEU A 4 -24.38 8.16 -9.21
N PHE A 5 -24.58 9.40 -9.67
CA PHE A 5 -24.17 10.62 -8.99
C PHE A 5 -25.12 10.94 -7.84
N TRP A 6 -24.57 11.31 -6.70
CA TRP A 6 -25.32 11.99 -5.63
C TRP A 6 -24.97 13.48 -5.66
N ILE A 7 -25.95 14.32 -5.99
CA ILE A 7 -25.90 15.77 -5.80
C ILE A 7 -26.61 16.08 -4.49
N SER A 8 -25.87 16.58 -3.50
CA SER A 8 -26.46 17.15 -2.28
C SER A 8 -26.70 18.65 -2.48
N HIS A 9 -27.95 19.09 -2.38
CA HIS A 9 -28.27 20.51 -2.18
C HIS A 9 -28.46 20.80 -0.68
N PRO A 10 -27.91 21.92 -0.17
CA PRO A 10 -28.14 22.34 1.21
C PRO A 10 -29.54 22.94 1.38
N CYS A 11 -30.29 22.47 2.38
CA CYS A 11 -31.51 23.15 2.81
C CYS A 11 -31.17 24.37 3.70
N PRO A 12 -31.96 25.46 3.58
CA PRO A 12 -31.56 26.80 3.98
C PRO A 12 -31.55 27.05 5.50
N LYS A 13 -30.68 27.98 5.91
CA LYS A 13 -30.61 28.55 7.26
C LYS A 13 -31.95 29.18 7.65
N LYS A 14 -32.47 28.84 8.83
CA LYS A 14 -33.65 29.49 9.42
C LYS A 14 -33.44 31.00 9.61
N PRO A 15 -34.49 31.83 9.42
CA PRO A 15 -34.46 33.25 9.69
C PRO A 15 -34.52 33.56 11.19
N LYS A 16 -33.96 34.71 11.56
CA LYS A 16 -33.94 35.29 12.91
C LYS A 16 -35.25 36.04 13.23
N LYS A 17 -35.54 36.06 14.54
CA LYS A 17 -36.24 37.07 15.37
C LYS A 17 -37.71 36.84 15.77
N ASN A 18 -37.82 36.82 17.11
CA ASN A 18 -38.79 37.47 17.99
C ASN A 18 -40.26 37.06 17.89
N LEU A 19 -40.74 36.41 18.96
CA LEU A 19 -41.95 36.82 19.67
C LEU A 19 -41.85 36.38 21.14
N THR A 20 -42.26 37.32 21.98
CA THR A 20 -42.20 37.41 23.43
C THR A 20 -43.26 36.55 24.14
N GLY A 21 -42.96 36.16 25.38
CA GLY A 21 -43.96 35.94 26.43
C GLY A 21 -44.45 34.50 26.57
N PHE A 22 -44.12 33.90 27.73
CA PHE A 22 -44.97 33.10 28.63
C PHE A 22 -44.16 31.99 29.35
N ASN A 23 -44.15 32.10 30.67
CA ASN A 23 -43.80 31.05 31.64
C ASN A 23 -44.78 29.86 31.47
N PRO A 24 -44.38 28.59 31.72
CA PRO A 24 -44.46 28.12 33.10
C PRO A 24 -43.47 27.02 33.54
N ILE A 25 -43.42 26.94 34.88
CA ILE A 25 -42.92 25.91 35.78
C ILE A 25 -43.58 24.53 35.54
N ARG A 26 -42.77 23.47 35.73
CA ARG A 26 -43.07 22.06 36.09
C ARG A 26 -44.44 21.47 35.72
N LEU A 27 -44.46 20.43 34.88
CA LEU A 27 -44.58 19.02 35.32
C LEU A 27 -44.61 18.05 34.11
N ILE A 28 -43.56 17.24 34.02
CA ILE A 28 -43.53 15.80 33.72
C ILE A 28 -44.90 15.19 33.34
N GLN A 29 -45.03 14.62 32.13
CA GLN A 29 -45.28 13.18 31.92
C GLN A 29 -45.55 12.83 30.45
N ASN A 30 -44.84 11.78 29.99
CA ASN A 30 -45.23 10.81 28.96
C ASN A 30 -45.48 11.31 27.52
N LYS A 31 -44.40 11.41 26.74
CA LYS A 31 -44.48 11.33 25.27
C LYS A 31 -44.78 9.88 24.85
N ALA A 32 -46.06 9.55 24.72
CA ALA A 32 -46.48 8.46 23.85
C ALA A 32 -46.46 8.97 22.40
N SER A 33 -45.76 8.28 21.50
CA SER A 33 -45.79 8.57 20.06
C SER A 33 -46.67 7.53 19.39
N ILE A 34 -47.81 7.97 18.86
CA ILE A 34 -48.70 7.15 18.03
C ILE A 34 -48.14 7.20 16.60
N PHE A 35 -47.81 6.04 16.02
CA PHE A 35 -47.49 5.92 14.60
C PHE A 35 -48.60 5.15 13.89
N CYS A 36 -49.28 5.81 12.95
CA CYS A 36 -50.14 5.16 11.97
C CYS A 36 -49.29 4.84 10.73
N ILE A 37 -49.14 3.56 10.39
CA ILE A 37 -48.47 3.12 9.16
C ILE A 37 -49.56 2.82 8.12
N TYR A 38 -49.56 3.56 7.02
CA TYR A 38 -50.30 3.20 5.81
C TYR A 38 -49.42 2.30 4.93
N PRO A 39 -49.83 1.08 4.57
CA PRO A 39 -49.08 0.25 3.64
C PRO A 39 -49.42 0.63 2.20
N SER A 40 -48.50 1.29 1.51
CA SER A 40 -48.46 1.32 0.05
C SER A 40 -47.49 0.23 -0.42
N TYR A 41 -48.01 -0.95 -0.74
CA TYR A 41 -47.27 -1.95 -1.52
C TYR A 41 -48.05 -2.22 -2.82
N GLN A 42 -47.45 -1.87 -3.95
CA GLN A 42 -47.66 -2.58 -5.20
C GLN A 42 -46.72 -3.79 -5.19
N LEU A 43 -47.27 -5.00 -5.15
CA LEU A 43 -46.56 -6.22 -5.51
C LEU A 43 -47.45 -7.06 -6.42
N ARG A 44 -46.86 -7.48 -7.54
CA ARG A 44 -47.42 -8.41 -8.52
C ARG A 44 -47.60 -9.80 -7.91
N ARG A 45 -48.62 -10.49 -8.42
CA ARG A 45 -49.04 -11.88 -8.15
C ARG A 45 -47.88 -12.90 -8.12
N SER A 46 -47.88 -13.76 -7.11
CA SER A 46 -48.03 -15.21 -7.31
C SER A 46 -48.50 -15.88 -6.02
N ASP A 47 -49.67 -16.51 -6.11
CA ASP A 47 -50.15 -17.70 -5.40
C ASP A 47 -49.81 -17.90 -3.93
N TYR A 48 -50.69 -17.46 -3.02
CA TYR A 48 -51.06 -18.23 -1.82
C TYR A 48 -52.48 -17.87 -1.36
N ASN A 49 -53.32 -18.89 -1.20
CA ASN A 49 -54.67 -18.83 -0.64
C ASN A 49 -54.63 -18.33 0.81
N ILE A 50 -55.17 -17.12 1.07
CA ILE A 50 -55.42 -16.66 2.44
C ILE A 50 -56.87 -16.16 2.54
N LYS A 51 -57.64 -16.90 3.35
CA LYS A 51 -58.99 -16.57 3.83
C LYS A 51 -58.99 -15.18 4.50
N ARG A 52 -59.88 -14.29 4.06
CA ARG A 52 -60.29 -13.10 4.84
C ARG A 52 -60.98 -13.55 6.12
N ILE A 53 -60.35 -13.30 7.26
CA ILE A 53 -61.02 -13.21 8.55
C ILE A 53 -60.87 -11.76 9.00
N GLY A 54 -61.99 -11.07 9.14
CA GLY A 54 -62.02 -9.71 9.67
C GLY A 54 -61.52 -9.69 11.10
N MET A 55 -60.75 -8.68 11.47
CA MET A 55 -60.46 -8.41 12.87
C MET A 55 -60.56 -6.92 13.19
N GLN A 56 -61.26 -6.71 14.29
CA GLN A 56 -61.60 -5.48 14.96
C GLN A 56 -60.36 -4.68 15.40
N LYS A 57 -60.55 -3.36 15.51
CA LYS A 57 -59.60 -2.42 16.10
C LYS A 57 -59.37 -2.78 17.57
N ASN A 58 -58.22 -3.38 17.88
CA ASN A 58 -57.70 -3.47 19.25
C ASN A 58 -56.46 -2.58 19.35
N CYS A 59 -56.58 -1.46 20.06
CA CYS A 59 -55.45 -0.65 20.48
C CYS A 59 -54.70 -1.39 21.61
N ILE A 60 -53.49 -1.85 21.34
CA ILE A 60 -52.60 -2.43 22.35
C ILE A 60 -51.78 -1.31 22.97
N TYR A 61 -51.96 -1.06 24.26
CA TYR A 61 -51.12 -0.16 25.04
C TYR A 61 -49.83 -0.87 25.44
N PHE A 62 -48.69 -0.43 24.90
CA PHE A 62 -47.37 -0.86 25.39
C PHE A 62 -46.87 0.10 26.48
N ARG A 63 -46.82 -0.39 27.71
CA ARG A 63 -46.17 0.28 28.85
C ARG A 63 -44.68 -0.02 28.79
N HIS A 64 -43.87 0.92 28.32
CA HIS A 64 -42.41 0.76 28.29
C HIS A 64 -41.84 0.78 29.72
N HIS A 65 -41.48 -0.39 30.24
CA HIS A 65 -40.50 -0.49 31.31
C HIS A 65 -39.12 -0.16 30.73
N TYR A 66 -38.62 1.05 31.02
CA TYR A 66 -37.26 1.45 30.68
C TYR A 66 -36.27 0.71 31.58
N THR A 67 -35.73 -0.40 31.09
CA THR A 67 -34.57 -1.09 31.67
C THR A 67 -33.25 -0.36 31.32
N PRO A 68 -32.23 -0.36 32.20
CA PRO A 68 -30.98 0.41 32.03
C PRO A 68 -30.04 -0.04 30.89
N LEU A 69 -30.43 -1.03 30.08
CA LEU A 69 -29.65 -1.52 28.92
C LEU A 69 -29.38 -0.46 27.84
N ILE A 70 -30.18 0.61 27.76
CA ILE A 70 -30.04 1.65 26.73
C ILE A 70 -28.79 2.54 26.97
N LYS A 71 -28.31 2.66 28.22
CA LYS A 71 -27.10 3.48 28.50
C LYS A 71 -25.81 2.79 28.06
N VAL A 72 -25.73 1.47 28.19
CA VAL A 72 -24.52 0.70 27.79
C VAL A 72 -24.37 0.67 26.27
N SER A 73 -25.48 0.56 25.53
CA SER A 73 -25.47 0.58 24.05
C SER A 73 -24.93 1.89 23.47
N LYS A 74 -25.29 3.05 24.05
CA LYS A 74 -24.77 4.35 23.60
C LYS A 74 -23.29 4.54 23.87
N MET A 75 -22.77 4.00 24.98
CA MET A 75 -21.35 4.04 25.29
C MET A 75 -20.54 3.19 24.31
N ILE A 76 -21.00 1.98 24.02
CA ILE A 76 -20.33 1.07 23.06
C ILE A 76 -20.28 1.70 21.67
N LEU A 77 -21.39 2.26 21.17
CA LEU A 77 -21.42 2.97 19.89
C LEU A 77 -20.43 4.14 19.84
N PHE A 78 -20.29 4.90 20.92
CA PHE A 78 -19.35 6.03 20.99
C PHE A 78 -17.88 5.57 20.88
N PHE A 79 -17.51 4.45 21.53
CA PHE A 79 -16.16 3.88 21.38
C PHE A 79 -15.91 3.30 19.98
N PHE A 80 -16.92 2.69 19.35
CA PHE A 80 -16.81 2.25 17.96
C PHE A 80 -16.59 3.43 17.00
N PHE A 81 -17.29 4.55 17.19
CA PHE A 81 -17.07 5.75 16.38
C PHE A 81 -15.68 6.38 16.61
N ILE A 82 -15.20 6.47 17.85
CA ILE A 82 -13.85 6.98 18.13
C ILE A 82 -12.77 6.07 17.53
N GLY A 83 -12.89 4.75 17.68
CA GLY A 83 -11.94 3.79 17.09
C GLY A 83 -11.93 3.83 15.56
N PHE A 84 -13.10 4.00 14.94
CA PHE A 84 -13.21 4.15 13.49
C PHE A 84 -12.64 5.49 13.00
N SER A 85 -12.87 6.58 13.72
CA SER A 85 -12.29 7.89 13.40
C SER A 85 -10.77 7.91 13.51
N ILE A 86 -10.18 7.28 14.54
CA ILE A 86 -8.71 7.14 14.68
C ILE A 86 -8.13 6.31 13.52
N SER A 87 -8.83 5.23 13.12
CA SER A 87 -8.41 4.39 12.00
C SER A 87 -8.43 5.14 10.65
N ILE A 88 -9.41 6.02 10.44
CA ILE A 88 -9.51 6.85 9.22
C ILE A 88 -8.41 7.94 9.19
N ILE A 89 -8.09 8.54 10.33
CA ILE A 89 -7.04 9.58 10.41
C ILE A 89 -5.67 8.97 10.12
N ASN A 90 -5.34 7.82 10.74
CA ASN A 90 -4.07 7.11 10.48
C ASN A 90 -3.94 6.64 9.02
N ALA A 91 -5.04 6.18 8.40
CA ALA A 91 -5.03 5.77 6.99
C ALA A 91 -4.80 6.95 6.02
N LYS A 92 -5.26 8.16 6.38
CA LYS A 92 -5.13 9.36 5.55
C LYS A 92 -3.74 10.01 5.67
N GLU A 93 -3.04 9.80 6.78
CA GLU A 93 -1.67 10.28 6.99
C GLU A 93 -0.62 9.45 6.25
N GLU A 94 -0.91 8.17 5.98
CA GLU A 94 -0.02 7.27 5.24
C GLU A 94 0.00 7.58 3.72
N SER A 95 -1.05 8.20 3.16
CA SER A 95 -1.17 8.44 1.71
C SER A 95 -0.35 9.62 1.17
N ASN A 96 0.21 10.48 2.03
CA ASN A 96 0.91 11.70 1.63
C ASN A 96 2.44 11.66 1.81
N LYS A 97 3.02 10.52 2.18
CA LYS A 97 4.48 10.41 2.30
C LYS A 97 5.14 10.41 0.92
N PRO A 98 6.24 11.18 0.72
CA PRO A 98 6.96 11.16 -0.55
C PRO A 98 7.48 9.75 -0.84
N ILE A 99 7.22 9.27 -2.06
CA ILE A 99 7.82 8.03 -2.57
C ILE A 99 9.17 8.37 -3.16
N PHE A 100 10.24 7.78 -2.64
CA PHE A 100 11.59 8.05 -3.14
C PHE A 100 11.84 7.38 -4.50
N PRO A 101 12.76 7.89 -5.34
CA PRO A 101 13.04 7.33 -6.67
C PRO A 101 13.27 5.81 -6.70
N TYR A 102 14.10 5.26 -5.82
CA TYR A 102 14.33 3.81 -5.80
C TYR A 102 13.11 3.00 -5.33
N GLU A 103 12.24 3.62 -4.52
CA GLU A 103 10.98 2.99 -4.11
C GLU A 103 10.00 2.90 -5.28
N LYS A 104 9.97 3.94 -6.11
CA LYS A 104 9.20 3.93 -7.36
C LYS A 104 9.70 2.84 -8.29
N GLU A 105 11.01 2.71 -8.48
CA GLU A 105 11.59 1.61 -9.28
C GLU A 105 11.26 0.23 -8.70
N TYR A 106 11.34 0.08 -7.37
CA TYR A 106 10.93 -1.15 -6.71
C TYR A 106 9.48 -1.49 -7.03
N LEU A 107 8.54 -0.55 -6.84
CA LEU A 107 7.13 -0.77 -7.14
C LEU A 107 6.88 -1.09 -8.62
N GLN A 108 7.58 -0.41 -9.54
CA GLN A 108 7.50 -0.65 -10.98
C GLN A 108 8.08 -2.01 -11.41
N SER A 109 8.90 -2.64 -10.58
CA SER A 109 9.42 -3.98 -10.83
C SER A 109 8.44 -5.10 -10.47
N TRP A 110 7.19 -4.77 -10.14
CA TRP A 110 6.10 -5.72 -9.88
C TRP A 110 4.97 -5.54 -10.89
N ASN A 111 4.40 -6.64 -11.37
CA ASN A 111 3.21 -6.62 -12.22
C ASN A 111 1.95 -6.10 -11.48
N HIS A 112 1.90 -6.31 -10.16
CA HIS A 112 0.77 -5.90 -9.31
C HIS A 112 1.23 -4.92 -8.22
N ALA A 113 1.85 -3.82 -8.64
CA ALA A 113 2.41 -2.80 -7.73
C ALA A 113 1.42 -2.34 -6.64
N GLN A 114 0.11 -2.32 -6.94
CA GLN A 114 -0.96 -1.88 -6.03
C GLN A 114 -1.05 -2.72 -4.73
N ASN A 115 -0.61 -3.98 -4.77
CA ASN A 115 -0.65 -4.88 -3.62
C ASN A 115 0.68 -4.94 -2.85
N ILE A 116 1.71 -4.25 -3.35
CA ILE A 116 3.04 -4.26 -2.76
C ILE A 116 3.16 -3.10 -1.79
N LYS A 117 3.35 -3.42 -0.51
CA LYS A 117 3.60 -2.44 0.55
C LYS A 117 5.09 -2.36 0.86
N ILE A 118 5.63 -1.15 0.89
CA ILE A 118 6.99 -0.90 1.35
C ILE A 118 6.96 -0.75 2.87
N ARG A 119 7.72 -1.60 3.56
CA ARG A 119 7.88 -1.51 5.01
C ARG A 119 8.93 -0.44 5.32
N LYS A 120 8.55 0.58 6.10
CA LYS A 120 9.44 1.66 6.53
C LYS A 120 10.09 1.29 7.86
N THR A 121 10.99 0.32 7.84
CA THR A 121 11.69 -0.15 9.04
C THR A 121 12.85 0.79 9.43
N PRO A 122 13.33 0.77 10.69
CA PRO A 122 14.37 1.69 11.15
C PRO A 122 15.64 1.71 10.28
N LEU A 123 16.22 0.56 9.92
CA LEU A 123 17.43 0.52 9.07
C LEU A 123 17.12 0.96 7.65
N TYR A 124 15.95 0.63 7.13
CA TYR A 124 15.50 1.09 5.81
C TYR A 124 15.37 2.62 5.74
N ILE A 125 14.78 3.23 6.77
CA ILE A 125 14.67 4.69 6.88
C ILE A 125 16.06 5.33 6.92
N LYS A 126 16.98 4.80 7.74
CA LYS A 126 18.38 5.29 7.79
C LYS A 126 19.05 5.22 6.41
N GLY A 127 18.84 4.13 5.67
CA GLY A 127 19.34 3.98 4.31
C GLY A 127 18.79 5.05 3.36
N LEU A 128 17.49 5.35 3.44
CA LEU A 128 16.85 6.41 2.63
C LEU A 128 17.37 7.80 3.02
N GLU A 129 17.47 8.11 4.30
CA GLU A 129 17.99 9.40 4.79
C GLU A 129 19.43 9.64 4.33
N THR A 130 20.27 8.60 4.36
CA THR A 130 21.67 8.66 3.89
C THR A 130 21.76 9.00 2.39
N ILE A 131 20.74 8.65 1.60
CA ILE A 131 20.71 8.93 0.16
C ILE A 131 20.05 10.27 -0.17
N TYR A 132 18.96 10.59 0.51
CA TYR A 132 18.04 11.64 0.06
C TYR A 132 17.99 12.87 0.97
N LEU A 133 18.45 12.77 2.22
CA LEU A 133 18.41 13.87 3.17
C LEU A 133 19.76 14.58 3.22
N SER A 134 19.80 15.82 2.73
CA SER A 134 21.04 16.61 2.61
C SER A 134 21.76 16.84 3.94
N SER A 135 21.06 16.77 5.08
CA SER A 135 21.69 16.83 6.40
C SER A 135 22.54 15.61 6.76
N HIS A 136 22.36 14.49 6.06
CA HIS A 136 23.13 13.25 6.23
C HIS A 136 24.25 13.10 5.19
N PHE A 137 24.37 14.03 4.25
CA PHE A 137 25.38 13.92 3.20
C PHE A 137 26.77 14.04 3.78
N LYS A 138 27.66 13.16 3.32
CA LYS A 138 29.06 13.15 3.68
C LYS A 138 29.75 14.33 3.01
N LYS A 139 30.61 15.00 3.77
CA LYS A 139 31.51 16.04 3.25
C LYS A 139 32.70 15.37 2.60
N GLU A 140 32.95 15.70 1.34
CA GLU A 140 34.12 15.23 0.61
C GLU A 140 34.84 16.41 -0.03
N LYS A 141 36.16 16.31 -0.15
CA LYS A 141 36.96 17.26 -0.93
C LYS A 141 37.19 16.68 -2.31
N LEU A 142 36.74 17.38 -3.33
CA LEU A 142 36.97 17.02 -4.73
C LEU A 142 37.85 18.08 -5.38
N LYS A 143 38.62 17.68 -6.39
CA LYS A 143 39.35 18.64 -7.23
C LYS A 143 38.35 19.46 -8.04
N ASP A 144 38.59 20.76 -8.13
CA ASP A 144 37.81 21.63 -9.01
C ASP A 144 38.02 21.16 -10.46
N PRO A 145 36.93 20.93 -11.23
CA PRO A 145 37.03 20.44 -12.59
C PRO A 145 37.67 21.45 -13.55
N VAL A 146 37.69 22.74 -13.19
CA VAL A 146 38.29 23.83 -13.96
C VAL A 146 39.73 24.10 -13.50
N ASP A 147 39.98 24.07 -12.19
CA ASP A 147 41.29 24.30 -11.58
C ASP A 147 41.76 23.10 -10.75
N LYS A 148 42.56 22.22 -11.36
CA LYS A 148 42.97 20.93 -10.75
C LYS A 148 43.84 21.07 -9.49
N ASP A 149 44.36 22.26 -9.21
CA ASP A 149 45.18 22.57 -8.04
C ASP A 149 44.32 23.05 -6.85
N LYS A 150 43.03 23.32 -7.09
CA LYS A 150 42.07 23.74 -6.07
C LYS A 150 41.20 22.57 -5.63
N GLU A 151 41.03 22.43 -4.31
CA GLU A 151 40.06 21.52 -3.71
C GLU A 151 38.77 22.27 -3.31
N ILE A 152 37.62 21.69 -3.63
CA ILE A 152 36.29 22.18 -3.23
C ILE A 152 35.63 21.18 -2.27
N GLU A 153 35.03 21.69 -1.19
CA GLU A 153 34.19 20.87 -0.30
C GLU A 153 32.81 20.71 -0.93
N VAL A 154 32.42 19.47 -1.18
CA VAL A 154 31.08 19.10 -1.64
C VAL A 154 30.39 18.23 -0.60
N ARG A 155 29.06 18.23 -0.62
CA ARG A 155 28.25 17.32 0.20
C ARG A 155 27.56 16.34 -0.72
N LEU A 156 27.87 15.06 -0.57
CA LEU A 156 27.34 14.00 -1.42
C LEU A 156 26.71 12.88 -0.58
N PRO A 157 25.70 12.17 -1.12
CA PRO A 157 25.18 10.97 -0.49
C PRO A 157 26.27 9.92 -0.22
N ASP A 158 26.26 9.29 0.96
CA ASP A 158 27.15 8.16 1.25
C ASP A 158 26.50 6.85 0.78
N TYR A 159 26.66 6.54 -0.50
CA TYR A 159 26.09 5.32 -1.09
C TYR A 159 26.65 4.02 -0.49
N LYS A 160 27.89 4.05 0.04
CA LYS A 160 28.48 2.87 0.68
C LYS A 160 27.78 2.58 2.00
N GLN A 161 27.63 3.61 2.85
CA GLN A 161 26.91 3.48 4.10
C GLN A 161 25.43 3.14 3.88
N ALA A 162 24.79 3.74 2.88
CA ALA A 162 23.41 3.42 2.52
C ALA A 162 23.25 1.95 2.11
N LEU A 163 24.19 1.42 1.30
CA LEU A 163 24.19 0.01 0.90
C LEU A 163 24.24 -0.91 2.13
N ASP A 164 25.11 -0.62 3.10
CA ASP A 164 25.21 -1.40 4.33
C ASP A 164 23.90 -1.38 5.13
N TYR A 165 23.25 -0.22 5.28
CA TYR A 165 21.94 -0.13 5.93
C TYR A 165 20.86 -0.96 5.22
N PHE A 166 20.81 -0.93 3.88
CA PHE A 166 19.81 -1.72 3.15
C PHE A 166 20.07 -3.22 3.24
N ILE A 167 21.34 -3.65 3.24
CA ILE A 167 21.68 -5.06 3.46
C ILE A 167 21.27 -5.51 4.86
N GLN A 168 21.58 -4.71 5.90
CA GLN A 168 21.16 -5.01 7.27
C GLN A 168 19.64 -5.05 7.38
N SER A 169 18.93 -4.08 6.79
CA SER A 169 17.47 -4.06 6.77
C SER A 169 16.86 -5.29 6.11
N PHE A 170 17.47 -5.78 5.02
CA PHE A 170 17.04 -7.03 4.40
C PHE A 170 17.31 -8.24 5.32
N ASN A 171 18.49 -8.33 5.93
CA ASN A 171 18.90 -9.49 6.73
C ASN A 171 18.19 -9.57 8.10
N GLU A 172 18.07 -8.43 8.78
CA GLU A 172 17.58 -8.34 10.16
C GLU A 172 16.08 -8.06 10.22
N GLU A 173 15.60 -7.13 9.39
CA GLU A 173 14.19 -6.67 9.42
C GLU A 173 13.34 -7.33 8.32
N LYS A 174 13.94 -8.22 7.51
CA LYS A 174 13.29 -8.95 6.41
C LYS A 174 12.62 -8.02 5.40
N ASN A 175 13.24 -6.88 5.11
CA ASN A 175 12.70 -5.88 4.21
C ASN A 175 13.09 -6.14 2.75
N LEU A 176 12.12 -6.62 1.95
CA LEU A 176 12.37 -6.97 0.56
C LEU A 176 12.66 -5.75 -0.34
N ALA A 177 12.09 -4.59 -0.03
CA ALA A 177 12.42 -3.35 -0.74
C ALA A 177 13.90 -2.99 -0.52
N ALA A 178 14.43 -3.25 0.67
CA ALA A 178 15.84 -3.02 0.97
C ALA A 178 16.76 -3.88 0.08
N ALA A 179 16.43 -5.15 -0.15
CA ALA A 179 17.19 -6.00 -1.09
C ALA A 179 17.20 -5.42 -2.51
N PHE A 180 16.05 -4.92 -2.99
CA PHE A 180 15.99 -4.28 -4.30
C PHE A 180 16.90 -3.05 -4.38
N ILE A 181 16.81 -2.13 -3.41
CA ILE A 181 17.62 -0.90 -3.40
C ILE A 181 19.10 -1.25 -3.26
N ALA A 182 19.46 -2.20 -2.39
CA ALA A 182 20.83 -2.68 -2.25
C ALA A 182 21.40 -3.17 -3.59
N THR A 183 20.63 -3.95 -4.38
CA THR A 183 21.11 -4.38 -5.71
C THR A 183 21.29 -3.22 -6.69
N LYS A 184 20.49 -2.15 -6.60
CA LYS A 184 20.65 -0.93 -7.43
C LYS A 184 21.93 -0.18 -7.07
N LEU A 185 22.18 0.02 -5.77
CA LEU A 185 23.41 0.64 -5.29
C LEU A 185 24.63 -0.20 -5.67
N MET A 186 24.47 -1.52 -5.64
CA MET A 186 25.51 -2.42 -6.10
C MET A 186 25.81 -2.25 -7.61
N GLU A 187 24.77 -2.23 -8.45
CA GLU A 187 24.96 -1.97 -9.89
C GLU A 187 25.73 -0.67 -10.18
N MET A 188 25.50 0.37 -9.38
CA MET A 188 26.20 1.66 -9.50
C MET A 188 27.68 1.59 -9.11
N ALA A 189 28.05 0.77 -8.13
CA ALA A 189 29.44 0.59 -7.73
C ALA A 189 30.28 -0.14 -8.79
N GLY A 190 29.64 -0.80 -9.77
CA GLY A 190 30.32 -1.28 -10.98
C GLY A 190 31.24 -2.50 -10.82
N GLN A 191 31.22 -3.19 -9.67
CA GLN A 191 32.11 -4.32 -9.36
C GLN A 191 31.67 -5.65 -10.01
N LYS A 192 31.27 -5.61 -11.28
CA LYS A 192 30.65 -6.75 -11.98
C LYS A 192 31.55 -7.98 -12.15
N ARG A 193 32.88 -7.86 -12.01
CA ARG A 193 33.84 -8.97 -12.18
C ARG A 193 34.26 -9.63 -10.87
N ASP A 194 33.94 -9.03 -9.73
CA ASP A 194 34.27 -9.59 -8.42
C ASP A 194 33.30 -10.72 -8.09
N VAL A 195 33.82 -11.93 -7.84
CA VAL A 195 33.00 -13.11 -7.56
C VAL A 195 32.27 -12.99 -6.22
N ALA A 196 32.93 -12.48 -5.17
CA ALA A 196 32.30 -12.26 -3.87
C ALA A 196 31.16 -11.25 -3.99
N TYR A 197 31.35 -10.24 -4.84
CA TYR A 197 30.33 -9.27 -5.18
C TYR A 197 29.13 -9.88 -5.89
N GLN A 198 29.38 -10.71 -6.90
CA GLN A 198 28.33 -11.43 -7.63
C GLN A 198 27.54 -12.38 -6.71
N ILE A 199 28.21 -13.09 -5.79
CA ILE A 199 27.55 -13.94 -4.79
C ILE A 199 26.62 -13.10 -3.90
N LYS A 200 27.14 -11.99 -3.36
CA LYS A 200 26.35 -11.09 -2.51
C LYS A 200 25.15 -10.50 -3.26
N TYR A 201 25.34 -10.12 -4.52
CA TYR A 201 24.26 -9.65 -5.38
C TYR A 201 23.22 -10.75 -5.62
N PHE A 202 23.66 -11.98 -5.93
CA PHE A 202 22.78 -13.12 -6.14
C PHE A 202 21.90 -13.40 -4.92
N ASN A 203 22.47 -13.35 -3.72
CA ASN A 203 21.76 -13.54 -2.45
C ASN A 203 20.65 -12.50 -2.21
N LEU A 204 20.77 -11.30 -2.77
CA LEU A 204 19.75 -10.26 -2.67
C LEU A 204 18.64 -10.41 -3.73
N ILE A 205 18.99 -10.88 -4.94
CA ILE A 205 17.99 -11.06 -6.03
C ILE A 205 17.18 -12.35 -5.87
N GLU A 206 17.72 -13.40 -5.26
CA GLU A 206 17.03 -14.68 -5.18
C GLU A 206 15.70 -14.60 -4.40
N PRO A 207 15.63 -13.92 -3.24
CA PRO A 207 14.36 -13.66 -2.54
C PRO A 207 13.37 -12.86 -3.37
N LEU A 208 13.84 -11.86 -4.13
CA LEU A 208 13.01 -11.10 -5.07
C LEU A 208 12.40 -12.02 -6.14
N ALA A 209 13.22 -12.90 -6.72
CA ALA A 209 12.78 -13.86 -7.74
C ALA A 209 11.73 -14.83 -7.20
N ARG A 210 11.91 -15.33 -5.97
CA ARG A 210 10.95 -16.24 -5.30
C ARG A 210 9.58 -15.59 -5.10
N GLN A 211 9.53 -14.26 -5.01
CA GLN A 211 8.29 -13.49 -4.89
C GLN A 211 7.73 -13.03 -6.25
N ASN A 212 8.29 -13.48 -7.37
CA ASN A 212 7.93 -13.04 -8.72
C ASN A 212 8.19 -11.54 -9.00
N ASN A 213 9.14 -10.93 -8.30
CA ASN A 213 9.63 -9.62 -8.69
C ASN A 213 10.36 -9.71 -10.03
N CYS A 214 10.10 -8.78 -10.95
CA CYS A 214 10.62 -8.83 -12.32
C CYS A 214 12.13 -8.65 -12.41
N LYS A 215 12.73 -7.81 -11.56
CA LYS A 215 14.19 -7.71 -11.46
C LYS A 215 14.79 -9.03 -10.98
N GLY A 216 14.22 -9.59 -9.91
CA GLY A 216 14.69 -10.85 -9.35
C GLY A 216 14.63 -11.99 -10.37
N LEU A 217 13.50 -12.13 -11.08
CA LEU A 217 13.31 -13.16 -12.11
C LEU A 217 14.28 -13.00 -13.28
N GLU A 218 14.43 -11.78 -13.82
CA GLU A 218 15.40 -11.51 -14.90
C GLU A 218 16.81 -11.82 -14.45
N ARG A 219 17.27 -11.25 -13.34
CA ARG A 219 18.64 -11.46 -12.86
C ARG A 219 18.93 -12.92 -12.51
N LYS A 220 17.96 -13.64 -11.93
CA LYS A 220 18.12 -15.08 -11.67
C LYS A 220 18.28 -15.87 -12.96
N ALA A 221 17.49 -15.57 -13.99
CA ALA A 221 17.64 -16.19 -15.30
C ALA A 221 19.02 -15.87 -15.92
N THR A 222 19.44 -14.61 -15.86
CA THR A 222 20.75 -14.16 -16.37
C THR A 222 21.93 -14.85 -15.66
N TYR A 223 21.89 -14.99 -14.34
CA TYR A 223 22.95 -15.68 -13.59
C TYR A 223 23.06 -17.16 -13.95
N LEU A 224 21.93 -17.85 -14.10
CA LEU A 224 21.90 -19.25 -14.56
C LEU A 224 22.34 -19.38 -16.02
N PHE A 225 22.02 -18.40 -16.87
CA PHE A 225 22.36 -18.44 -18.30
C PHE A 225 23.86 -18.34 -18.54
N TYR A 226 24.56 -17.54 -17.73
CA TYR A 226 25.98 -17.23 -17.88
C TYR A 226 26.89 -17.85 -16.82
N GLY A 227 26.35 -18.62 -15.87
CA GLY A 227 27.12 -19.23 -14.79
C GLY A 227 27.87 -18.23 -13.89
N MET A 228 27.22 -17.13 -13.50
CA MET A 228 27.86 -16.04 -12.74
C MET A 228 27.79 -16.25 -11.22
N GLY A 229 28.77 -15.73 -10.48
CA GLY A 229 28.70 -15.64 -9.02
C GLY A 229 28.67 -17.00 -8.31
N GLY A 230 29.34 -18.00 -8.87
CA GLY A 230 29.31 -19.38 -8.36
C GLY A 230 28.02 -20.14 -8.64
N VAL A 231 27.07 -19.55 -9.40
CA VAL A 231 25.91 -20.26 -9.92
C VAL A 231 26.36 -21.14 -11.08
N ILE A 232 26.01 -22.43 -11.04
CA ILE A 232 26.30 -23.37 -12.13
C ILE A 232 25.50 -22.94 -13.37
N GLU A 233 26.16 -22.87 -14.52
CA GLU A 233 25.50 -22.57 -15.78
C GLU A 233 24.43 -23.64 -16.10
N ASP A 234 23.19 -23.20 -16.26
CA ASP A 234 22.07 -24.03 -16.69
C ASP A 234 21.17 -23.19 -17.62
N LYS A 235 21.55 -23.14 -18.89
CA LYS A 235 20.82 -22.43 -19.95
C LYS A 235 19.38 -22.92 -20.10
N LYS A 236 19.10 -24.20 -19.82
CA LYS A 236 17.74 -24.77 -19.90
C LYS A 236 16.87 -24.23 -18.78
N ALA A 237 17.35 -24.26 -17.54
CA ALA A 237 16.65 -23.67 -16.40
C ALA A 237 16.49 -22.16 -16.56
N ALA A 238 17.53 -21.46 -17.02
CA ALA A 238 17.49 -20.03 -17.32
C ALA A 238 16.36 -19.68 -18.30
N LYS A 239 16.30 -20.37 -19.45
CA LYS A 239 15.23 -20.15 -20.45
C LYS A 239 13.85 -20.49 -19.91
N ASN A 240 13.72 -21.53 -19.08
CA ASN A 240 12.46 -21.87 -18.43
C ASN A 240 11.99 -20.77 -17.47
N ILE A 241 12.90 -20.20 -16.68
CA ILE A 241 12.60 -19.06 -15.80
C ILE A 241 12.23 -17.85 -16.64
N ALA A 242 13.01 -17.51 -17.68
CA ALA A 242 12.73 -16.37 -18.53
C ALA A 242 11.37 -16.46 -19.23
N LYS A 243 10.99 -17.66 -19.72
CA LYS A 243 9.67 -17.91 -20.32
C LYS A 243 8.53 -17.71 -19.32
N LYS A 244 8.70 -18.13 -18.06
CA LYS A 244 7.72 -17.87 -16.99
C LYS A 244 7.67 -16.39 -16.64
N ALA A 245 8.83 -15.76 -16.52
CA ALA A 245 8.97 -14.36 -16.17
C ALA A 245 8.31 -13.44 -17.20
N LEU A 246 8.44 -13.69 -18.51
CA LEU A 246 7.78 -12.88 -19.54
C LEU A 246 6.26 -12.82 -19.42
N LYS A 247 5.62 -13.89 -18.92
CA LYS A 247 4.17 -13.89 -18.68
C LYS A 247 3.75 -12.96 -17.54
N ILE A 248 4.65 -12.75 -16.59
CA ILE A 248 4.42 -11.95 -15.39
C ILE A 248 4.91 -10.51 -15.61
N CYS A 249 6.02 -10.35 -16.30
CA CYS A 249 6.79 -9.12 -16.41
C CYS A 249 6.61 -8.44 -17.78
N SER A 250 5.57 -8.79 -18.51
CA SER A 250 5.14 -8.09 -19.72
C SER A 250 4.91 -6.62 -19.41
N ASN A 251 5.41 -5.72 -20.26
CA ASN A 251 5.35 -4.27 -20.12
C ASN A 251 6.17 -3.70 -18.95
N THR A 252 7.20 -4.44 -18.49
CA THR A 252 8.19 -3.92 -17.55
C THR A 252 9.51 -3.64 -18.26
N LEU A 253 10.38 -2.83 -17.63
CA LEU A 253 11.72 -2.56 -18.15
C LEU A 253 12.62 -3.81 -18.28
N TYR A 254 12.20 -4.95 -17.73
CA TYR A 254 12.93 -6.22 -17.78
C TYR A 254 12.53 -7.11 -18.97
N GLU A 255 11.47 -6.75 -19.71
CA GLU A 255 10.92 -7.60 -20.78
C GLU A 255 11.94 -7.87 -21.90
N ASN A 256 12.65 -6.85 -22.36
CA ASN A 256 13.62 -7.01 -23.45
C ASN A 256 14.78 -7.91 -23.04
N SER A 257 15.32 -7.72 -21.85
CA SER A 257 16.40 -8.58 -21.32
C SER A 257 15.94 -10.04 -21.19
N LEU A 258 14.69 -10.28 -20.76
CA LEU A 258 14.11 -11.62 -20.73
C LEU A 258 13.96 -12.23 -22.14
N LYS A 259 13.59 -11.43 -23.15
CA LYS A 259 13.52 -11.86 -24.56
C LYS A 259 14.90 -12.23 -25.11
N GLU A 260 15.93 -11.45 -24.79
CA GLU A 260 17.32 -11.72 -25.20
C GLU A 260 17.80 -13.08 -24.69
N ILE A 261 17.52 -13.44 -23.43
CA ILE A 261 17.85 -14.76 -22.87
C ILE A 261 17.19 -15.90 -23.66
N LEU A 262 15.94 -15.71 -24.10
CA LEU A 262 15.20 -16.71 -24.87
C LEU A 262 15.72 -16.85 -26.31
N GLN A 263 16.06 -15.73 -26.94
CA GLN A 263 16.52 -15.67 -28.33
C GLN A 263 17.99 -16.07 -28.49
N SER A 264 18.78 -15.99 -27.41
CA SER A 264 20.18 -16.40 -27.41
C SER A 264 20.30 -17.86 -27.87
N PRO A 265 21.20 -18.17 -28.83
CA PRO A 265 21.26 -19.50 -29.44
C PRO A 265 21.42 -20.59 -28.37
N LYS A 266 20.77 -21.73 -28.59
CA LYS A 266 21.21 -22.95 -27.90
C LYS A 266 22.60 -23.26 -28.46
N GLU A 267 23.65 -23.20 -27.64
CA GLU A 267 24.88 -23.87 -28.03
C GLU A 267 24.56 -25.34 -28.30
N ARG A 268 25.12 -25.86 -29.39
CA ARG A 268 24.93 -27.24 -29.83
C ARG A 268 25.50 -28.13 -28.72
N GLU A 269 24.64 -28.98 -28.15
CA GLU A 269 25.02 -30.09 -27.27
C GLU A 269 25.93 -31.07 -28.02
#